data_AF-Q2FS45-F1
#
_entry.id   AF-Q2FS45-F1
#
_cell.length_a   1.000
_cell.length_b   1.000
_cell.length_c   1.000
_cell.angle_alpha   90.00
_cell.angle_beta   90.00
_cell.angle_gamma   90.00
#
_symmetry.space_group_name_H-M   'P 1'
#
loop_
_entity.id
_entity.type
_entity.pdbx_description
1 polymer ?
#
loop_
_entity_poly.entity_id
_entity_poly.type
_entity_poly.pdbx_seq_one_letter_code
_entity_poly.pdbx_strand_id
1 'polypeptide(L)'
;MIRKQWKIVFLILAVIASCGFCYAATEPTTMTMIPKIGTSEPYDDEKFLILVTPVITGLSDRNLNSSERIDVQSAYYSATAMKVSPEFYPVAFNVTKLLFYLVSSSEANEELGKSSGLATHNKDTRNSLKAQADADEDAAEEAWRGLIMLYPNSTLF
;
A
#
# COMPACT_ATOMS: atom_id res chain seq x y z
N MET A 1 39.54 13.60 39.40
CA MET A 1 39.31 12.41 38.55
C MET A 1 37.84 12.05 38.32
N ILE A 2 36.92 12.34 39.27
CA ILE A 2 35.48 11.99 39.19
C ILE A 2 34.69 12.65 38.02
N ARG A 3 35.00 13.90 37.62
CA ARG A 3 34.22 14.63 36.59
C ARG A 3 34.32 14.07 35.16
N LYS A 4 35.39 13.31 34.83
CA LYS A 4 35.54 12.70 33.49
C LYS A 4 34.68 11.45 33.32
N GLN A 5 34.42 10.70 34.39
CA GLN A 5 33.61 9.48 34.32
C GLN A 5 32.12 9.78 34.08
N TRP A 6 31.61 10.87 34.64
CA TRP A 6 30.22 11.29 34.41
C TRP A 6 29.92 11.66 32.95
N LYS A 7 30.89 12.26 32.25
CA LYS A 7 30.75 12.59 30.82
C LYS A 7 30.69 11.33 29.94
N ILE A 8 31.45 10.29 30.31
CA ILE A 8 31.46 9.02 29.58
C ILE A 8 30.14 8.26 29.81
N VAL A 9 29.61 8.27 31.04
CA VAL A 9 28.33 7.63 31.37
C VAL A 9 27.16 8.31 30.63
N PHE A 10 27.13 9.64 30.56
CA PHE A 10 26.10 10.37 29.80
C PHE A 10 26.18 10.11 28.29
N LEU A 11 27.38 9.96 27.74
CA LEU A 11 27.59 9.69 26.32
C LEU A 11 27.14 8.27 25.94
N ILE A 12 27.36 7.28 26.81
CA ILE A 12 26.89 5.90 26.61
C ILE A 12 25.35 5.83 26.70
N LEU A 13 24.73 6.55 27.64
CA LEU A 13 23.27 6.62 27.77
C LEU A 13 22.60 7.28 26.56
N ALA A 14 23.23 8.30 25.97
CA ALA A 14 22.74 8.94 24.75
C ALA A 14 22.83 8.02 23.52
N VAL A 15 23.89 7.21 23.41
CA VAL A 15 24.04 6.25 22.31
C VAL A 15 23.00 5.12 22.41
N ILE A 16 22.72 4.62 23.62
CA ILE A 16 21.68 3.60 23.83
C ILE A 16 20.27 4.16 23.55
N ALA A 17 20.01 5.43 23.85
CA ALA A 17 18.76 6.10 23.48
C ALA A 17 18.63 6.39 21.98
N SER A 18 19.76 6.57 21.26
CA SER A 18 19.78 6.77 19.80
C SER A 18 19.68 5.47 19.01
N CYS A 19 19.95 4.31 19.63
CA CYS A 19 19.66 2.99 19.09
C CYS A 19 18.25 2.50 19.48
N GLY A 20 17.32 3.43 19.65
CA GLY A 20 15.92 3.15 19.92
C GLY A 20 15.34 2.30 18.79
N PHE A 21 15.04 1.05 19.13
CA PHE A 21 14.25 0.08 18.39
C PHE A 21 14.47 0.07 16.87
N CYS A 22 15.41 -0.75 16.42
CA CYS A 22 15.33 -1.32 15.08
C CYS A 22 14.08 -2.22 15.02
N TYR A 23 12.88 -1.63 14.88
CA TYR A 23 11.75 -2.37 14.36
C TYR A 23 12.12 -2.70 12.92
N ALA A 24 12.24 -3.98 12.60
CA ALA A 24 12.22 -4.38 11.20
C ALA A 24 10.89 -3.88 10.64
N ALA A 25 10.93 -2.93 9.71
CA ALA A 25 9.74 -2.46 9.04
C ALA A 25 9.10 -3.66 8.33
N THR A 26 7.80 -3.86 8.52
CA THR A 26 7.06 -4.86 7.74
C THR A 26 7.04 -4.39 6.30
N GLU A 27 7.54 -5.22 5.38
CA GLU A 27 7.45 -4.92 3.96
C GLU A 27 5.99 -5.08 3.49
N PRO A 28 5.52 -4.25 2.53
CA PRO A 28 4.22 -4.43 1.94
C PRO A 28 4.08 -5.80 1.27
N THR A 29 2.84 -6.27 1.15
CA THR A 29 2.49 -7.51 0.49
C THR A 29 3.07 -7.50 -0.93
N THR A 30 3.66 -8.62 -1.34
CA THR A 30 4.25 -8.73 -2.67
C THR A 30 3.18 -8.67 -3.75
N MET A 31 3.23 -7.63 -4.58
CA MET A 31 2.37 -7.51 -5.75
C MET A 31 2.80 -8.51 -6.84
N THR A 32 1.92 -9.45 -7.17
CA THR A 32 2.26 -10.60 -8.04
C THR A 32 2.10 -10.30 -9.53
N MET A 33 1.37 -9.25 -9.90
CA MET A 33 1.13 -8.86 -11.28
C MET A 33 1.40 -7.36 -11.46
N ILE A 34 2.05 -7.02 -12.58
CA ILE A 34 2.34 -5.64 -12.98
C ILE A 34 1.81 -5.42 -14.41
N PRO A 35 1.47 -4.17 -14.78
CA PRO A 35 1.16 -3.82 -16.16
C PRO A 35 2.26 -4.26 -17.11
N LYS A 36 1.89 -4.57 -18.36
CA LYS A 36 2.86 -4.94 -19.40
C LYS A 36 3.25 -3.72 -20.22
N ILE A 37 4.55 -3.44 -20.30
CA ILE A 37 5.08 -2.43 -21.22
C ILE A 37 4.97 -2.99 -22.65
N GLY A 38 4.23 -2.30 -23.50
CA GLY A 38 4.16 -2.57 -24.92
C GLY A 38 5.43 -2.12 -25.64
N THR A 39 5.96 -2.97 -26.53
CA THR A 39 7.13 -2.65 -27.37
C THR A 39 6.76 -2.07 -28.74
N SER A 40 5.46 -2.05 -29.07
CA SER A 40 4.92 -1.53 -30.34
C SER A 40 3.44 -1.20 -30.19
N GLU A 41 2.88 -0.40 -31.10
CA GLU A 41 1.45 -0.10 -31.17
C GLU A 41 0.61 -1.31 -31.66
N PRO A 42 -0.73 -1.32 -31.41
CA PRO A 42 -1.49 -0.36 -30.60
C PRO A 42 -1.32 -0.59 -29.09
N TYR A 43 -1.49 0.48 -28.33
CA TYR A 43 -1.51 0.49 -26.85
C TYR A 43 -2.94 0.57 -26.33
N ASP A 44 -3.14 0.10 -25.09
CA ASP A 44 -4.44 0.08 -24.41
C ASP A 44 -4.61 1.22 -23.39
N ASP A 45 -3.79 2.28 -23.45
CA ASP A 45 -3.75 3.37 -22.44
C ASP A 45 -5.13 4.01 -22.19
N GLU A 46 -5.88 4.31 -23.26
CA GLU A 46 -7.22 4.88 -23.12
C GLU A 46 -8.20 3.88 -22.48
N LYS A 47 -8.14 2.61 -22.89
CA LYS A 47 -8.98 1.54 -22.31
C LYS A 47 -8.63 1.31 -20.84
N PHE A 48 -7.35 1.44 -20.49
CA PHE A 48 -6.88 1.36 -19.11
C PHE A 48 -7.54 2.46 -18.28
N LEU A 49 -7.48 3.72 -18.72
CA LEU A 49 -8.09 4.82 -18.00
C LEU A 49 -9.62 4.70 -17.90
N ILE A 50 -10.29 4.28 -18.97
CA ILE A 50 -11.75 4.03 -18.98
C ILE A 50 -12.14 2.96 -17.96
N LEU A 51 -11.32 1.92 -17.81
CA LEU A 51 -11.55 0.84 -16.85
C LEU A 51 -11.38 1.30 -15.40
N VAL A 52 -10.24 1.94 -15.08
CA VAL A 52 -9.83 2.16 -13.68
C VAL A 52 -10.39 3.45 -13.09
N THR A 53 -10.65 4.47 -13.91
CA THR A 53 -11.09 5.79 -13.43
C THR A 53 -12.42 5.71 -12.67
N PRO A 54 -13.48 5.07 -13.20
CA PRO A 54 -14.75 4.99 -12.47
C PRO A 54 -14.60 4.32 -11.10
N VAL A 55 -13.78 3.27 -11.03
CA VAL A 55 -13.50 2.55 -9.77
C VAL A 55 -12.83 3.49 -8.78
N ILE A 56 -11.72 4.12 -9.15
CA ILE A 56 -10.97 5.03 -8.26
C ILE A 56 -11.84 6.21 -7.81
N THR A 57 -12.57 6.84 -8.73
CA THR A 57 -13.44 7.98 -8.40
C THR A 57 -14.68 7.61 -7.59
N GLY A 58 -15.07 6.33 -7.61
CA GLY A 58 -16.18 5.80 -6.83
C GLY A 58 -15.81 5.45 -5.39
N LEU A 59 -14.51 5.34 -5.07
CA LEU A 59 -14.06 5.04 -3.72
C LEU A 59 -14.26 6.25 -2.80
N SER A 60 -14.88 5.99 -1.65
CA SER A 60 -15.14 7.00 -0.61
C SER A 60 -14.21 6.89 0.60
N ASP A 61 -13.60 5.72 0.79
CA ASP A 61 -12.68 5.40 1.88
C ASP A 61 -11.61 4.44 1.33
N ARG A 62 -10.44 4.43 1.97
CA ARG A 62 -9.36 3.47 1.73
C ARG A 62 -9.64 2.09 2.33
N ASN A 63 -10.49 2.01 3.35
CA ASN A 63 -10.91 0.74 3.94
C ASN A 63 -12.14 0.19 3.22
N LEU A 64 -11.89 -0.64 2.21
CA LEU A 64 -12.88 -1.13 1.26
C LEU A 64 -13.82 -2.16 1.88
N ASN A 65 -15.12 -1.97 1.68
CA ASN A 65 -16.11 -3.01 1.94
C ASN A 65 -16.02 -4.15 0.91
N SER A 66 -16.72 -5.26 1.14
CA SER A 66 -16.61 -6.46 0.29
C SER A 66 -16.97 -6.21 -1.18
N SER A 67 -17.93 -5.33 -1.47
CA SER A 67 -18.30 -5.00 -2.86
C SER A 67 -17.20 -4.17 -3.52
N GLU A 68 -16.72 -3.13 -2.84
CA GLU A 68 -15.63 -2.28 -3.33
C GLU A 68 -14.36 -3.09 -3.58
N ARG A 69 -14.03 -4.03 -2.69
CA ARG A 69 -12.88 -4.94 -2.89
C ARG A 69 -13.01 -5.76 -4.16
N ILE A 70 -14.20 -6.29 -4.47
CA ILE A 70 -14.42 -7.06 -5.70
C ILE A 70 -14.20 -6.17 -6.93
N ASP A 71 -14.74 -4.95 -6.93
CA ASP A 71 -14.62 -4.03 -8.06
C ASP A 71 -13.16 -3.58 -8.27
N VAL A 72 -12.47 -3.22 -7.19
CA VAL A 72 -11.05 -2.83 -7.20
C VAL A 72 -10.16 -3.99 -7.64
N GLN A 73 -10.39 -5.19 -7.11
CA GLN A 73 -9.64 -6.39 -7.47
C GLN A 73 -9.85 -6.78 -8.93
N SER A 74 -11.09 -6.70 -9.42
CA SER A 74 -11.43 -6.93 -10.83
C SER A 74 -10.72 -5.94 -11.76
N ALA A 75 -10.70 -4.66 -11.38
CA ALA A 75 -9.99 -3.63 -12.11
C ALA A 75 -8.48 -3.87 -12.11
N TYR A 76 -7.88 -4.26 -10.97
CA TYR A 76 -6.46 -4.61 -10.88
C TYR A 76 -6.07 -5.73 -11.84
N TYR A 77 -6.80 -6.85 -11.82
CA TYR A 77 -6.50 -7.98 -12.72
C TYR A 77 -6.69 -7.62 -14.20
N SER A 78 -7.72 -6.83 -14.52
CA SER A 78 -7.96 -6.39 -15.89
C SER A 78 -6.89 -5.40 -16.36
N ALA A 79 -6.48 -4.46 -15.50
CA ALA A 79 -5.46 -3.45 -15.77
C ALA A 79 -4.06 -4.06 -15.97
N THR A 80 -3.67 -5.03 -15.14
CA THR A 80 -2.37 -5.72 -15.26
C THR A 80 -2.26 -6.59 -16.52
N ALA A 81 -3.39 -6.98 -17.11
CA ALA A 81 -3.42 -7.72 -18.37
C ALA A 81 -3.22 -6.83 -19.62
N MET A 82 -3.40 -5.51 -19.49
CA MET A 82 -3.32 -4.56 -20.61
C MET A 82 -1.89 -4.25 -21.04
N LYS A 83 -1.75 -3.93 -22.33
CA LYS A 83 -0.48 -3.52 -22.93
C LYS A 83 -0.43 -1.99 -23.00
N VAL A 84 0.33 -1.38 -22.10
CA VAL A 84 0.44 0.08 -22.00
C VAL A 84 1.67 0.63 -22.71
N SER A 85 1.62 1.89 -23.13
CA SER A 85 2.79 2.56 -23.71
C SER A 85 3.90 2.77 -22.67
N PRO A 86 5.17 2.85 -23.08
CA PRO A 86 6.28 3.16 -22.17
C PRO A 86 6.11 4.47 -21.40
N GLU A 87 5.55 5.49 -22.04
CA GLU A 87 5.28 6.81 -21.45
C GLU A 87 4.15 6.79 -20.43
N PHE A 88 3.13 5.95 -20.64
CA PHE A 88 2.00 5.78 -19.72
C PHE A 88 2.30 4.80 -18.57
N TYR A 89 3.33 3.96 -18.73
CA TYR A 89 3.66 2.91 -17.76
C TYR A 89 3.80 3.38 -16.30
N PRO A 90 4.44 4.52 -15.97
CA PRO A 90 4.51 4.98 -14.59
C PRO A 90 3.13 5.25 -13.96
N VAL A 91 2.19 5.78 -14.75
CA VAL A 91 0.81 6.00 -14.31
C VAL A 91 0.11 4.66 -14.12
N ALA A 92 0.19 3.77 -15.11
CA ALA A 92 -0.42 2.44 -15.04
C ALA A 92 0.10 1.65 -13.83
N PHE A 93 1.41 1.72 -13.58
CA PHE A 93 2.06 1.06 -12.45
C PHE A 93 1.52 1.59 -11.12
N ASN A 94 1.47 2.92 -10.93
CA ASN A 94 0.90 3.53 -9.73
C ASN A 94 -0.57 3.18 -9.54
N VAL A 95 -1.37 3.15 -10.62
CA VAL A 95 -2.77 2.71 -10.53
C VAL A 95 -2.86 1.26 -10.04
N THR A 96 -2.12 0.33 -10.66
CA THR A 96 -2.17 -1.07 -10.23
C THR A 96 -1.65 -1.28 -8.81
N LYS A 97 -0.63 -0.52 -8.41
CA LYS A 97 -0.08 -0.52 -7.05
C LYS A 97 -1.13 -0.06 -6.05
N LEU A 98 -1.82 1.06 -6.33
CA LEU A 98 -2.93 1.56 -5.52
C LEU A 98 -4.03 0.50 -5.35
N LEU A 99 -4.55 -0.05 -6.46
CA LEU A 99 -5.66 -1.00 -6.42
C LEU A 99 -5.30 -2.27 -5.63
N PHE A 100 -4.10 -2.82 -5.86
CA PHE A 100 -3.61 -4.00 -5.16
C PHE A 100 -3.53 -3.77 -3.64
N TYR A 101 -2.90 -2.67 -3.23
CA TYR A 101 -2.66 -2.41 -1.82
C TYR A 101 -3.90 -1.95 -1.06
N LEU A 102 -4.87 -1.30 -1.71
CA LEU A 102 -6.18 -1.04 -1.11
C LEU A 102 -6.93 -2.34 -0.80
N VAL A 103 -6.91 -3.32 -1.72
CA VAL A 103 -7.53 -4.62 -1.46
C VAL A 103 -6.81 -5.34 -0.32
N SER A 104 -5.48 -5.43 -0.40
CA SER A 104 -4.66 -6.16 0.59
C SER A 104 -4.82 -5.60 2.01
N SER A 105 -4.70 -4.28 2.17
CA SER A 105 -4.91 -3.62 3.48
C SER A 105 -6.35 -3.80 3.99
N SER A 106 -7.36 -3.73 3.12
CA SER A 106 -8.77 -3.89 3.49
C SER A 106 -9.11 -5.33 3.90
N GLU A 107 -8.53 -6.34 3.25
CA GLU A 107 -8.67 -7.74 3.67
C GLU A 107 -8.05 -7.99 5.05
N ALA A 108 -6.87 -7.42 5.30
CA ALA A 108 -6.23 -7.50 6.61
C ALA A 108 -7.05 -6.77 7.69
N ASN A 109 -7.58 -5.58 7.40
CA ASN A 109 -8.45 -4.82 8.30
C ASN A 109 -9.76 -5.55 8.58
N GLU A 110 -10.35 -6.21 7.58
CA GLU A 110 -11.53 -7.04 7.78
C GLU A 110 -11.24 -8.20 8.73
N GLU A 111 -10.13 -8.93 8.56
CA GLU A 111 -9.73 -10.01 9.48
C GLU A 111 -9.49 -9.50 10.90
N LEU A 112 -8.89 -8.31 11.06
CA LEU A 112 -8.69 -7.67 12.35
C LEU A 112 -10.00 -7.27 13.04
N GLY A 113 -11.03 -6.92 12.26
CA GLY A 113 -12.35 -6.51 12.72
C GLY A 113 -13.29 -7.65 13.10
N LYS A 114 -12.95 -8.91 12.78
CA LYS A 114 -13.79 -10.07 13.10
C LYS A 114 -13.82 -10.34 14.61
N SER A 115 -14.99 -10.76 15.10
CA SER A 115 -15.18 -11.21 16.48
C SER A 115 -14.65 -12.62 16.74
N SER A 116 -14.28 -13.35 15.69
CA SER A 116 -13.70 -14.68 15.72
C SER A 116 -12.72 -14.85 14.56
N GLY A 117 -11.61 -15.53 14.80
CA GLY A 117 -10.53 -15.69 13.82
C GLY A 117 -9.17 -15.90 14.49
N LEU A 118 -8.14 -16.19 13.70
CA LEU A 118 -6.78 -16.41 14.20
C LEU A 118 -6.26 -15.17 14.95
N ALA A 119 -6.54 -13.98 14.41
CA ALA A 119 -6.16 -12.70 15.02
C ALA A 119 -6.91 -12.39 16.33
N THR A 120 -8.06 -13.04 16.59
CA THR A 120 -8.84 -12.79 17.82
C THR A 120 -8.16 -13.42 19.04
N HIS A 121 -7.55 -14.58 18.86
CA HIS A 121 -7.00 -15.39 19.95
C HIS A 121 -5.47 -15.41 20.00
N ASN A 122 -4.80 -14.87 18.98
CA ASN A 122 -3.35 -14.78 18.90
C ASN A 122 -2.89 -13.33 18.73
N LYS A 123 -2.27 -12.78 19.79
CA LYS A 123 -1.75 -11.40 19.81
C LYS A 123 -0.63 -11.18 18.79
N ASP A 124 0.23 -12.17 18.57
CA ASP A 124 1.33 -12.04 17.62
C ASP A 124 0.80 -12.03 16.18
N THR A 125 -0.18 -12.88 15.88
CA THR A 125 -0.90 -12.85 14.60
C THR A 125 -1.62 -11.52 14.39
N ARG A 126 -2.33 -11.00 15.41
CA ARG A 126 -2.99 -9.69 15.32
C ARG A 126 -1.99 -8.57 15.05
N ASN A 127 -0.86 -8.55 15.76
CA ASN A 127 0.17 -7.53 15.57
C ASN A 127 0.78 -7.63 14.17
N SER A 128 1.04 -8.84 13.69
CA SER A 128 1.57 -9.08 12.34
C SER A 128 0.58 -8.62 11.26
N LEU A 129 -0.70 -8.95 11.39
CA LEU A 129 -1.74 -8.53 10.45
C LEU A 129 -1.91 -7.01 10.45
N LYS A 130 -1.89 -6.38 11.63
CA LYS A 130 -1.93 -4.92 11.73
C LYS A 130 -0.72 -4.28 11.06
N ALA A 131 0.48 -4.77 11.33
CA ALA A 131 1.69 -4.25 10.70
C ALA A 131 1.67 -4.41 9.17
N GLN A 132 1.09 -5.51 8.67
CA GLN A 132 0.90 -5.73 7.23
C GLN A 132 -0.14 -4.76 6.64
N ALA A 133 -1.27 -4.58 7.32
CA ALA A 133 -2.31 -3.65 6.90
C ALA A 133 -1.77 -2.21 6.81
N ASP A 134 -1.02 -1.78 7.84
CA ASP A 134 -0.39 -0.46 7.89
C ASP A 134 0.65 -0.32 6.74
N ALA A 135 1.50 -1.34 6.50
CA ALA A 135 2.49 -1.30 5.41
C ALA A 135 1.86 -1.27 4.01
N ASP A 136 0.78 -2.01 3.81
CA ASP A 136 0.04 -2.01 2.53
C ASP A 136 -0.67 -0.67 2.32
N GLU A 137 -1.27 -0.10 3.36
CA GLU A 137 -1.90 1.23 3.30
C GLU A 137 -0.88 2.32 2.95
N ASP A 138 0.31 2.31 3.56
CA ASP A 138 1.41 3.22 3.23
C ASP A 138 1.83 3.11 1.75
N ALA A 139 1.90 1.88 1.22
CA ALA A 139 2.24 1.63 -0.18
C ALA A 139 1.13 2.09 -1.15
N ALA A 140 -0.15 2.00 -0.73
CA ALA A 140 -1.28 2.55 -1.46
C ALA A 140 -1.24 4.08 -1.47
N GLU A 141 -0.93 4.72 -0.34
CA GLU A 141 -0.80 6.19 -0.25
C GLU A 141 0.35 6.70 -1.12
N GLU A 142 1.50 6.03 -1.10
CA GLU A 142 2.63 6.38 -1.97
C GLU A 142 2.23 6.35 -3.45
N ALA A 143 1.51 5.29 -3.86
CA ALA A 143 0.98 5.18 -5.22
C ALA A 143 -0.03 6.29 -5.54
N TRP A 144 -0.91 6.64 -4.59
CA TRP A 144 -1.89 7.72 -4.72
C TRP A 144 -1.24 9.09 -4.95
N ARG A 145 -0.14 9.39 -4.25
CA ARG A 145 0.60 10.65 -4.44
C ARG A 145 1.10 10.82 -5.87
N GLY A 146 1.42 9.72 -6.56
CA GLY A 146 1.77 9.72 -7.98
C GLY A 146 0.58 9.95 -8.93
N LEU A 147 -0.65 9.91 -8.44
CA LEU A 147 -1.90 9.98 -9.21
C LEU A 147 -2.77 11.20 -8.86
N ILE A 148 -2.45 11.96 -7.81
CA ILE A 148 -3.29 13.06 -7.31
C ILE A 148 -3.66 14.09 -8.39
N MET A 149 -2.77 14.34 -9.34
CA MET A 149 -3.00 15.26 -10.45
C MET A 149 -4.00 14.71 -11.50
N LEU A 150 -4.13 13.40 -11.61
CA LEU A 150 -5.08 12.73 -12.51
C LEU A 150 -6.48 12.65 -11.89
N TYR A 151 -6.57 12.63 -10.55
CA TYR A 151 -7.83 12.51 -9.81
C TYR A 151 -8.01 13.67 -8.81
N PRO A 152 -8.05 14.94 -9.27
CA PRO A 152 -7.99 16.11 -8.39
C PRO A 152 -9.20 16.29 -7.46
N ASN A 153 -10.30 15.61 -7.72
CA ASN A 153 -11.54 15.68 -6.92
C ASN A 153 -11.70 14.50 -5.96
N SER A 154 -10.78 13.55 -5.97
CA SER A 154 -10.84 12.39 -5.07
C SER A 154 -10.21 12.72 -3.71
N THR A 155 -10.85 12.25 -2.65
CA THR A 155 -10.41 12.42 -1.24
C THR A 155 -9.98 11.10 -0.63
N LEU A 156 -9.50 10.16 -1.45
CA LEU A 156 -9.19 8.79 -1.04
C LEU A 156 -8.11 8.72 0.06
N PHE A 157 -7.16 9.65 0.02
CA PHE A 157 -6.14 9.89 1.05
C PHE A 157 -6.06 11.38 1.36
#